data_AF-A0A9X1PA50-F1
#
_entry.id   AF-A0A9X1PA50-F1
#
_cell.length_a   1.000
_cell.length_b   1.000
_cell.length_c   1.000
_cell.angle_alpha   90.00
_cell.angle_beta   90.00
_cell.angle_gamma   90.00
#
_symmetry.space_group_name_H-M   'P 1'
#
loop_
_entity.id
_entity.type
_entity.pdbx_description
1 polymer ?
#
loop_
_entity_poly.entity_id
_entity_poly.type
_entity_poly.pdbx_seq_one_letter_code
_entity_poly.pdbx_strand_id
1 'polypeptide(L)' 'MEKFREKLKNAKQDMTWLPEAKARQENHACLRLSFAIGVIVLSALRERKMTQKDLAEDLNCSSLPQIS' A
#
# COMPACT_ATOMS: atom_id res chain seq x y z
N MET A 1 -27.23 -19.46 24.98
CA MET A 1 -26.05 -18.64 25.35
C MET A 1 -24.91 -19.45 25.96
N GLU A 2 -25.20 -20.46 26.79
CA GLU A 2 -24.21 -21.36 27.43
C GLU A 2 -23.19 -21.98 26.45
N LYS A 3 -23.69 -22.69 25.42
CA LYS A 3 -22.87 -23.40 24.43
C LYS A 3 -21.96 -22.48 23.60
N PHE A 4 -22.34 -21.21 23.44
CA PHE A 4 -21.54 -20.24 22.69
C PHE A 4 -20.36 -19.74 23.52
N ARG A 5 -20.56 -19.55 24.83
CA ARG A 5 -19.49 -19.19 25.77
C ARG A 5 -18.44 -20.29 25.89
N GLU A 6 -18.82 -21.55 25.91
CA GLU A 6 -17.85 -22.67 25.94
C GLU A 6 -17.02 -22.76 24.66
N LYS A 7 -17.63 -22.55 23.49
CA LYS A 7 -16.91 -22.52 22.21
C LYS A 7 -15.87 -21.40 22.16
N LEU A 8 -16.17 -20.24 22.74
CA LEU A 8 -15.21 -19.12 22.85
C LEU A 8 -14.06 -19.42 23.82
N LYS A 9 -14.31 -20.13 24.93
CA LYS A 9 -13.25 -20.52 25.88
C LYS A 9 -12.22 -21.45 25.26
N ASN A 10 -12.64 -22.32 24.34
CA ASN A 10 -11.78 -23.28 23.65
C ASN A 10 -11.26 -22.76 22.30
N ALA A 11 -11.63 -21.55 21.90
CA ALA A 11 -11.20 -20.97 20.64
C ALA A 11 -9.72 -20.56 20.73
N LYS A 12 -8.92 -21.01 19.76
CA LYS A 12 -7.53 -20.56 19.63
C LYS A 12 -7.52 -19.09 19.20
N GLN A 13 -6.85 -18.25 19.98
CA GLN A 13 -6.64 -16.85 19.57
C GLN A 13 -5.72 -16.82 18.34
N ASP A 14 -6.21 -16.19 17.27
CA ASP A 14 -5.40 -15.84 16.12
C ASP A 14 -4.83 -14.43 16.33
N MET A 15 -3.52 -14.37 16.56
CA MET A 15 -2.76 -13.14 16.73
C MET A 15 -1.91 -12.81 15.49
N THR A 16 -2.01 -13.59 14.42
CA THR A 16 -1.18 -13.44 13.21
C THR A 16 -1.49 -12.15 12.44
N TRP A 17 -2.73 -11.66 12.53
CA TRP A 17 -3.14 -10.38 11.91
C TRP A 17 -2.57 -9.15 12.62
N LEU A 18 -2.20 -9.27 13.89
CA LEU A 18 -1.87 -8.12 14.74
C LEU A 18 -0.56 -7.44 14.31
N PRO A 19 0.54 -8.16 14.02
CA PRO A 19 1.75 -7.56 13.45
C PRO A 19 1.49 -6.84 12.13
N GLU A 20 0.70 -7.44 11.23
CA GLU A 20 0.37 -6.82 9.93
C GLU A 20 -0.46 -5.54 10.10
N ALA A 21 -1.42 -5.55 11.02
CA ALA A 21 -2.23 -4.37 11.31
C ALA A 21 -1.39 -3.23 11.89
N LYS A 22 -0.44 -3.53 12.79
CA LYS A 22 0.51 -2.54 13.32
C LYS A 22 1.41 -1.98 12.21
N ALA A 23 1.97 -2.84 11.37
CA ALA A 23 2.79 -2.42 10.24
C ALA A 23 2.02 -1.52 9.26
N ARG A 24 0.73 -1.80 9.00
CA ARG A 24 -0.13 -0.92 8.19
C ARG A 24 -0.36 0.44 8.86
N GLN A 25 -0.62 0.44 10.16
CA GLN A 25 -0.85 1.68 10.93
C GLN A 25 0.40 2.57 10.95
N GLU A 26 1.56 1.99 11.25
CA GLU A 26 2.85 2.70 11.31
C GLU A 26 3.22 3.30 9.95
N ASN A 27 2.96 2.57 8.85
CA ASN A 27 3.28 3.03 7.50
C ASN A 27 2.19 3.88 6.84
N HIS A 28 1.01 4.03 7.45
CA HIS A 28 -0.15 4.68 6.82
C HIS A 28 0.16 6.12 6.38
N ALA A 29 0.87 6.89 7.21
CA ALA A 29 1.26 8.26 6.87
C ALA A 29 2.20 8.31 5.66
N CYS A 30 3.21 7.42 5.64
CA CYS A 30 4.17 7.32 4.54
C CYS A 30 3.48 6.88 3.25
N LEU A 31 2.59 5.89 3.31
CA LEU A 31 1.82 5.41 2.16
C LEU A 31 0.92 6.50 1.58
N ARG A 32 0.23 7.26 2.45
CA ARG A 32 -0.64 8.35 2.01
C ARG A 32 0.14 9.48 1.35
N LEU A 33 1.30 9.84 1.88
CA LEU A 33 2.20 10.83 1.27
C LEU A 33 2.74 10.33 -0.06
N SER A 34 3.23 9.09 -0.11
CA SER A 34 3.77 8.47 -1.32
C SER A 34 2.72 8.39 -2.43
N PHE A 35 1.48 8.04 -2.08
CA PHE A 35 0.36 8.03 -3.02
C PHE A 35 0.06 9.44 -3.57
N ALA A 36 0.02 10.46 -2.72
CA ALA A 36 -0.23 11.83 -3.14
C ALA A 36 0.86 12.34 -4.11
N ILE A 37 2.14 12.07 -3.80
CA ILE A 37 3.26 12.38 -4.69
C ILE A 37 3.12 11.65 -6.02
N GLY A 38 2.79 10.36 -5.99
CA GLY A 38 2.56 9.56 -7.19
C GLY A 38 1.48 10.17 -8.10
N VAL A 39 0.35 10.59 -7.53
CA VAL A 39 -0.72 11.24 -8.30
C VAL A 39 -0.25 12.56 -8.92
N ILE A 40 0.49 13.39 -8.19
CA ILE A 40 1.04 14.65 -8.71
C ILE A 40 1.98 14.39 -9.90
N VAL A 41 2.87 13.40 -9.78
CA VAL A 41 3.79 13.03 -10.86
C VAL A 41 3.01 12.53 -12.08
N LEU A 42 2.04 11.63 -11.90
CA LEU A 42 1.24 11.11 -13.01
C LEU A 42 0.44 12.20 -13.72
N SER A 43 -0.11 13.16 -12.99
CA SER A 43 -0.80 14.32 -13.56
C SER A 43 0.16 15.18 -14.39
N ALA A 44 1.35 15.48 -13.88
CA ALA A 44 2.37 16.25 -14.60
C ALA A 44 2.84 15.52 -15.88
N LEU A 45 3.02 14.20 -15.83
CA LEU A 45 3.36 13.40 -17.00
C LEU A 45 2.27 13.46 -18.07
N ARG A 46 1.00 13.36 -17.65
CA ARG A 46 -0.15 13.48 -18.56
C ARG A 46 -0.18 14.83 -19.27
N GLU A 47 0.01 15.92 -18.53
CA GLU A 47 0.03 17.28 -19.10
C GLU A 47 1.15 17.46 -20.13
N ARG A 48 2.30 16.83 -19.89
CA ARG A 48 3.47 16.85 -20.77
C ARG A 48 3.42 15.82 -21.90
N LYS A 49 2.37 14.98 -21.95
CA LYS A 49 2.26 13.84 -22.88
C LYS A 49 3.47 12.89 -22.80
N MET A 50 4.04 12.75 -21.60
CA MET A 50 5.16 11.85 -21.30
C MET A 50 4.67 10.58 -20.63
N THR A 51 5.36 9.47 -20.87
CA THR A 51 5.15 8.21 -20.17
C THR A 51 6.07 8.10 -18.96
N GLN A 52 5.80 7.14 -18.07
CA GLN A 52 6.70 6.81 -16.97
C GLN A 52 8.07 6.30 -17.47
N LYS A 53 8.10 5.69 -18.66
CA LYS A 53 9.33 5.21 -19.30
C LYS A 53 10.17 6.40 -19.74
N ASP A 54 9.56 7.38 -20.40
CA ASP A 54 10.25 8.60 -20.84
C ASP A 54 10.84 9.35 -19.64
N LEU A 55 10.07 9.47 -18.54
CA LEU A 55 10.58 10.06 -17.30
C LEU A 55 11.76 9.28 -16.71
N ALA A 56 11.72 7.95 -16.77
CA ALA A 56 12.80 7.11 -16.24
C ALA A 56 14.08 7.24 -17.09
N GLU A 57 13.95 7.32 -18.41
CA GLU A 57 15.05 7.60 -19.33
C GLU A 57 15.67 8.99 -19.03
N ASP A 58 14.84 10.02 -18.85
CA ASP A 58 15.29 11.38 -18.50
C ASP A 58 16.03 11.45 -17.16
N LEU A 59 15.56 10.67 -16.17
CA LEU A 59 16.16 10.60 -14.83
C LEU A 59 17.32 9.59 -14.74
N ASN A 60 17.68 8.94 -15.84
CA ASN A 60 18.67 7.87 -15.89
C ASN A 60 18.44 6.79 -14.81
N CYS A 61 17.19 6.37 -14.64
CA CYS A 61 16.77 5.39 -13.65
C CYS A 61 15.91 4.28 -14.29
N SER A 62 15.71 3.17 -13.57
CA SER A 62 14.87 2.08 -14.06
C SER A 62 13.39 2.48 -14.00
N SER A 63 12.65 2.29 -15.09
CA SER A 63 11.20 2.51 -15.10
C SER A 63 10.49 1.54 -14.15
N LEU A 64 9.55 2.04 -13.35
CA LEU A 64 8.70 1.19 -12.51
C LEU A 64 7.86 0.24 -13.39
N PRO A 65 7.67 -1.02 -12.98
CA PRO A 65 6.77 -1.92 -13.68
C PRO A 65 5.35 -1.35 -13.61
N GLN A 66 4.70 -1.26 -14.78
CA GLN A 66 3.29 -0.94 -14.88
C GLN A 66 2.52 -2.03 -14.11
N ILE A 67 1.83 -1.67 -13.02
CA ILE A 67 0.92 -2.59 -12.34
C ILE A 67 -0.29 -2.70 -13.27
N SER A 68 -0.30 -3.76 -14.10
CA SER A 68 -1.41 -4.14 -14.98
C SER A 68 -2.52 -4.82 -14.20
#